data_AF-A0A0T5VVD5-F1
#
_entry.id   AF-A0A0T5VVD5-F1
#
_cell.length_a   1.000
_cell.length_b   1.000
_cell.length_c   1.000
_cell.angle_alpha   90.00
_cell.angle_beta   90.00
_cell.angle_gamma   90.00
#
_symmetry.space_group_name_H-M   'P 1'
#
loop_
_entity.id
_entity.type
_entity.pdbx_description
1 polymer ?
#
loop_
_entity_poly.entity_id
_entity_poly.type
_entity_poly.pdbx_seq_one_letter_code
_entity_poly.pdbx_strand_id
1 'polypeptide(L)'
;MDQTNALIKPFRESSRIWVINDDREDWLKREETDIIGKEILSLNLQGIEMPFKASEKNNSLSIARRYPQLSNEEVAGLAGSIREAKKIRPSDCILEFENETLVDIGYVTDKKLDNSQGKLEIGIQWMHELMDDNIHLPINPTMAIQPLHPNAFYGKEGGVMKLEKKLTDMGLTPSEASTREKMIDYNNVIKMEENFIIPQPKEDKGGKIEVFFCTNRDRIEGKKLSETFGNGVNGEATYGFCEVSIPKGHIQGEIERPWKFWRMEFPEWLTDHVVLTDTTEVSEGDFIKKLNMEISADDDKSVLIFIHGFNTSFQEAARRTAQIAWDIPFKGAAGFFSWPSSGQMISYPADGDKSEASAPAFSSFLIKILENTEVEQLHIIAHSMGSRVLTFSIKDLINDPAFEKKAAIIHQIVLAAPDIDQDTFKHSLLPAFEKVGRARTLYTSDQDKALGYSDNFRGGRPRLGQAGKSIFVDKGLDTVEASNVEATGNRHSYMFETKDLLMDLFLLFSQGLNPEQRRLKGIPKNGLRYWLFPK
;
A
#
# COMPACT_ATOMS: atom_id res chain seq x y z
N MET A 1 -37.44 -19.53 -7.81
CA MET A 1 -37.66 -18.37 -8.69
C MET A 1 -37.40 -17.12 -7.86
N ASP A 2 -36.23 -16.49 -7.83
CA ASP A 2 -34.97 -16.74 -8.54
C ASP A 2 -33.82 -16.29 -7.65
N GLN A 3 -32.94 -17.23 -7.30
CA GLN A 3 -31.61 -17.00 -6.76
C GLN A 3 -30.64 -16.98 -7.94
N THR A 4 -30.65 -15.92 -8.74
CA THR A 4 -29.71 -15.77 -9.86
C THR A 4 -29.70 -14.32 -10.28
N ASN A 5 -28.89 -13.50 -9.60
CA ASN A 5 -28.40 -12.22 -10.11
C ASN A 5 -27.20 -11.74 -9.26
N ALA A 6 -26.32 -12.68 -8.88
CA ALA A 6 -24.95 -12.33 -8.52
C ALA A 6 -24.24 -11.96 -9.82
N LEU A 7 -24.36 -10.68 -10.20
CA LEU A 7 -23.71 -10.08 -11.35
C LEU A 7 -22.19 -10.28 -11.26
N ILE A 8 -21.77 -11.35 -11.93
CA ILE A 8 -20.48 -11.59 -12.56
C ILE A 8 -19.76 -10.27 -12.84
N LYS A 9 -18.65 -10.02 -12.14
CA LYS A 9 -17.75 -8.89 -12.43
C LYS A 9 -16.56 -9.38 -13.26
N PRO A 10 -16.19 -8.68 -14.33
CA PRO A 10 -15.38 -9.26 -15.40
C PRO A 10 -13.87 -9.31 -15.09
N PHE A 11 -13.18 -10.29 -15.70
CA PHE A 11 -11.72 -10.52 -15.77
C PHE A 11 -10.83 -9.32 -15.38
N ARG A 12 -10.00 -9.51 -14.35
CA ARG A 12 -8.90 -8.58 -14.00
C ARG A 12 -7.68 -8.88 -14.88
N GLU A 13 -7.02 -7.86 -15.42
CA GLU A 13 -5.77 -7.92 -16.24
C GLU A 13 -4.51 -8.49 -15.54
N SER A 14 -4.66 -9.17 -14.41
CA SER A 14 -3.58 -9.96 -13.77
C SER A 14 -3.87 -11.48 -13.77
N SER A 15 -4.92 -11.90 -14.48
CA SER A 15 -5.34 -13.30 -14.55
C SER A 15 -4.31 -14.12 -15.32
N ARG A 16 -3.60 -15.02 -14.62
CA ARG A 16 -2.91 -16.10 -15.33
C ARG A 16 -4.00 -16.96 -15.95
N ILE A 17 -3.93 -17.12 -17.26
CA ILE A 17 -4.86 -17.97 -17.99
C ILE A 17 -4.24 -19.35 -18.06
N TRP A 18 -4.99 -20.33 -17.57
CA TRP A 18 -4.60 -21.73 -17.64
C TRP A 18 -5.56 -22.45 -18.56
N VAL A 19 -4.99 -23.31 -19.39
CA VAL A 19 -5.76 -24.25 -20.20
C VAL A 19 -5.84 -25.56 -19.44
N ILE A 20 -7.06 -26.07 -19.33
CA ILE A 20 -7.33 -27.45 -18.94
C ILE A 20 -7.78 -28.19 -20.18
N ASN A 21 -7.09 -29.27 -20.49
CA ASN A 21 -7.45 -30.14 -21.60
C ASN A 21 -8.26 -31.32 -21.05
N ASP A 22 -9.57 -31.33 -21.34
CA ASP A 22 -10.51 -32.31 -20.81
C ASP A 22 -10.39 -33.69 -21.49
N ASP A 23 -9.71 -33.75 -22.64
CA ASP A 23 -9.35 -35.03 -23.31
C ASP A 23 -8.39 -35.90 -22.45
N ARG A 24 -8.00 -35.44 -21.25
CA ARG A 24 -7.05 -36.07 -20.32
C ARG A 24 -7.71 -36.49 -18.99
N GLU A 25 -8.97 -36.93 -19.01
CA GLU A 25 -9.72 -37.45 -17.85
C GLU A 25 -8.94 -38.48 -17.01
N ASP A 26 -8.05 -39.26 -17.63
CA ASP A 26 -7.21 -40.26 -16.95
C ASP A 26 -6.41 -39.70 -15.76
N TRP A 27 -6.12 -38.39 -15.76
CA TRP A 27 -5.30 -37.72 -14.75
C TRP A 27 -6.05 -36.63 -13.98
N LEU A 28 -7.21 -36.21 -14.48
CA LEU A 28 -8.05 -35.17 -13.90
C LEU A 28 -9.37 -35.79 -13.45
N LYS A 29 -9.61 -35.81 -12.14
CA LYS A 29 -10.91 -36.19 -11.59
C LYS A 29 -11.73 -34.94 -11.31
N ARG A 30 -12.94 -34.91 -11.87
CA ARG A 30 -13.94 -33.87 -11.68
C ARG A 30 -15.01 -34.39 -10.73
N GLU A 31 -15.27 -33.65 -9.66
CA GLU A 31 -16.36 -33.92 -8.72
C GLU A 31 -17.20 -32.65 -8.56
N GLU A 32 -18.50 -32.76 -8.86
CA GLU A 32 -19.46 -31.69 -8.59
C GLU A 32 -19.66 -31.51 -7.09
N THR A 33 -19.83 -30.26 -6.66
CA THR A 33 -20.09 -29.93 -5.26
C THR A 33 -21.53 -29.51 -5.04
N ASP A 34 -22.00 -29.50 -3.79
CA ASP A 34 -23.36 -29.07 -3.42
C ASP A 34 -23.65 -27.57 -3.71
N ILE A 35 -22.67 -26.83 -4.23
CA ILE A 35 -22.81 -25.43 -4.63
C ILE A 35 -22.96 -25.37 -6.16
N ILE A 36 -24.11 -24.86 -6.63
CA ILE A 36 -24.45 -24.76 -8.06
C ILE A 36 -23.33 -24.05 -8.84
N GLY A 37 -22.81 -24.72 -9.87
CA GLY A 37 -21.78 -24.19 -10.77
C GLY A 37 -20.35 -24.28 -10.24
N LYS A 38 -20.11 -25.00 -9.14
CA LYS A 38 -18.78 -25.22 -8.57
C LYS A 38 -18.38 -26.69 -8.58
N GLU A 39 -17.16 -26.94 -9.02
CA GLU A 39 -16.56 -28.26 -9.12
C GLU A 39 -15.18 -28.31 -8.49
N ILE A 40 -14.73 -29.52 -8.16
CA ILE A 40 -13.36 -29.76 -7.71
C ILE A 40 -12.64 -30.59 -8.76
N LEU A 41 -11.59 -30.01 -9.33
CA LEU A 41 -10.62 -30.73 -10.13
C LEU A 41 -9.51 -31.25 -9.21
N SER A 42 -9.38 -32.57 -9.17
CA SER A 42 -8.30 -33.27 -8.52
C SER A 42 -7.36 -33.83 -9.57
N LEU A 43 -6.09 -33.41 -9.56
CA LEU A 43 -5.09 -34.10 -10.39
C LEU A 43 -4.79 -35.44 -9.69
N ASN A 44 -5.40 -36.52 -10.19
CA ASN A 44 -5.37 -37.81 -9.53
C ASN A 44 -4.05 -38.55 -9.82
N LEU A 45 -3.11 -38.41 -8.90
CA LEU A 45 -1.82 -39.11 -8.91
C LEU A 45 -1.75 -40.18 -7.80
N GLN A 46 -2.87 -40.85 -7.49
CA GLN A 46 -2.95 -41.79 -6.38
C GLN A 46 -1.77 -42.80 -6.37
N GLY A 47 -0.95 -42.70 -5.33
CA GLY A 47 0.23 -43.53 -5.11
C GLY A 47 1.53 -43.05 -5.76
N ILE A 48 1.58 -41.82 -6.29
CA ILE A 48 2.83 -41.09 -6.51
C ILE A 48 3.07 -40.21 -5.29
N GLU A 49 4.06 -40.56 -4.47
CA GLU A 49 4.61 -39.61 -3.51
C GLU A 49 5.20 -38.44 -4.29
N MET A 50 4.59 -37.27 -4.16
CA MET A 50 5.09 -36.03 -4.74
C MET A 50 5.84 -35.25 -3.66
N PRO A 51 7.14 -35.49 -3.44
CA PRO A 51 7.92 -34.58 -2.63
C PRO A 51 8.00 -33.24 -3.37
N PHE A 52 7.23 -32.24 -2.93
CA PHE A 52 7.24 -30.88 -3.49
C PHE A 52 8.61 -30.17 -3.40
N LYS A 53 9.59 -30.81 -2.73
CA LYS A 53 11.00 -30.40 -2.63
C LYS A 53 11.93 -31.02 -3.70
N ALA A 54 11.49 -31.98 -4.51
CA ALA A 54 12.35 -32.63 -5.50
C ALA A 54 12.45 -31.84 -6.82
N SER A 55 13.62 -31.87 -7.45
CA SER A 55 13.86 -31.22 -8.74
C SER A 55 13.00 -31.82 -9.85
N GLU A 56 12.73 -31.04 -10.91
CA GLU A 56 11.86 -31.46 -12.03
C GLU A 56 12.26 -32.82 -12.62
N LYS A 57 13.57 -33.08 -12.74
CA LYS A 57 14.10 -34.36 -13.25
C LYS A 57 13.74 -35.57 -12.37
N ASN A 58 13.61 -35.37 -11.05
CA ASN A 58 13.21 -36.44 -10.13
C ASN A 58 11.71 -36.75 -10.23
N ASN A 59 10.87 -35.76 -10.53
CA ASN A 59 9.42 -35.98 -10.67
C ASN A 59 9.09 -36.77 -11.94
N SER A 60 9.69 -36.43 -13.08
CA SER A 60 9.53 -37.21 -14.31
C SER A 60 9.97 -38.67 -14.13
N LEU A 61 11.07 -38.90 -13.41
CA LEU A 61 11.55 -40.24 -13.11
C LEU A 61 10.59 -41.02 -12.19
N SER A 62 9.99 -40.38 -11.19
CA SER A 62 8.99 -41.00 -10.31
C SER A 62 7.70 -41.36 -11.06
N ILE A 63 7.24 -40.48 -11.96
CA ILE A 63 6.07 -40.73 -12.82
C ILE A 63 6.33 -41.92 -13.76
N ALA A 64 7.48 -41.93 -14.45
CA ALA A 64 7.87 -43.04 -15.31
C ALA A 64 7.96 -44.38 -14.55
N ARG A 65 8.44 -44.36 -13.30
CA ARG A 65 8.49 -45.56 -12.45
C ARG A 65 7.11 -46.06 -12.03
N ARG A 66 6.16 -45.16 -11.78
CA ARG A 66 4.80 -45.50 -11.36
C ARG A 66 3.93 -45.96 -12.52
N TYR A 67 4.09 -45.33 -13.68
CA TYR A 67 3.33 -45.58 -14.90
C TYR A 67 4.29 -45.95 -16.06
N PRO A 68 4.93 -47.13 -15.99
CA PRO A 68 5.95 -47.55 -16.97
C PRO A 68 5.41 -47.74 -18.40
N GLN A 69 4.09 -47.81 -18.56
CA GLN A 69 3.41 -47.90 -19.84
C GLN A 69 3.32 -46.57 -20.60
N LEU A 70 3.57 -45.44 -19.94
CA LEU A 70 3.55 -44.13 -20.58
C LEU A 70 4.81 -43.93 -21.42
N SER A 71 4.65 -43.31 -22.59
CA SER A 71 5.77 -42.85 -23.40
C SER A 71 6.56 -41.76 -22.65
N ASN A 72 7.81 -41.55 -23.05
CA ASN A 72 8.64 -40.49 -22.47
C ASN A 72 8.01 -39.10 -22.63
N GLU A 73 7.25 -38.88 -23.69
CA GLU A 73 6.57 -37.61 -23.96
C GLU A 73 5.38 -37.41 -23.01
N GLU A 74 4.58 -38.46 -22.78
CA GLU A 74 3.47 -38.42 -21.81
C GLU A 74 3.95 -38.25 -20.38
N VAL A 75 5.08 -38.88 -20.02
CA VAL A 75 5.73 -38.67 -18.70
C VAL A 75 6.18 -37.22 -18.54
N ALA A 76 6.79 -36.64 -19.58
CA ALA A 76 7.22 -35.25 -19.56
C ALA A 76 6.03 -34.28 -19.50
N GLY A 77 4.96 -34.56 -20.26
CA GLY A 77 3.72 -33.80 -20.26
C GLY A 77 3.01 -33.82 -18.91
N LEU A 78 2.93 -34.97 -18.25
CA LEU A 78 2.34 -35.09 -16.90
C LEU A 78 3.19 -34.38 -15.84
N ALA A 79 4.53 -34.53 -15.89
CA ALA A 79 5.45 -33.81 -15.00
C ALA A 79 5.33 -32.29 -15.18
N GLY A 80 5.19 -31.84 -16.43
CA GLY A 80 4.90 -30.46 -16.79
C GLY A 80 3.57 -29.98 -16.20
N SER A 81 2.50 -30.75 -16.38
CA SER A 81 1.16 -30.42 -15.87
C SER A 81 1.17 -30.24 -14.36
N ILE A 82 1.86 -31.12 -13.63
CA ILE A 82 2.05 -31.01 -12.18
C ILE A 82 2.80 -29.73 -11.79
N ARG A 83 3.87 -29.41 -12.52
CA ARG A 83 4.67 -28.20 -12.27
C ARG A 83 3.83 -26.94 -12.47
N GLU A 84 3.04 -26.91 -13.52
CA GLU A 84 2.20 -25.78 -13.87
C GLU A 84 1.00 -25.65 -12.92
N ALA A 85 0.34 -26.76 -12.58
CA ALA A 85 -0.75 -26.79 -11.62
C ALA A 85 -0.34 -26.26 -10.23
N LYS A 86 0.92 -26.45 -9.80
CA LYS A 86 1.47 -25.85 -8.57
C LYS A 86 1.48 -24.32 -8.59
N LYS A 87 1.51 -23.70 -9.77
CA LYS A 87 1.54 -22.23 -9.94
C LYS A 87 0.15 -21.60 -10.06
N ILE A 88 -0.92 -22.40 -10.22
CA ILE A 88 -2.31 -21.94 -10.21
C ILE A 88 -2.65 -21.33 -8.84
N ARG A 89 -3.35 -20.20 -8.83
CA ARG A 89 -3.76 -19.44 -7.63
C ARG A 89 -5.28 -19.25 -7.59
N PRO A 90 -5.88 -19.04 -6.41
CA PRO A 90 -7.26 -18.56 -6.33
C PRO A 90 -7.46 -17.30 -7.19
N SER A 91 -8.61 -17.22 -7.83
CA SER A 91 -9.02 -16.20 -8.81
C SER A 91 -8.27 -16.20 -10.16
N ASP A 92 -7.35 -17.14 -10.42
CA ASP A 92 -6.83 -17.35 -11.77
C ASP A 92 -7.97 -17.83 -12.70
N CYS A 93 -7.89 -17.46 -13.99
CA CYS A 93 -8.84 -17.88 -15.02
C CYS A 93 -8.48 -19.27 -15.54
N ILE A 94 -9.50 -20.12 -15.69
CA ILE A 94 -9.42 -21.41 -16.34
C ILE A 94 -10.22 -21.36 -17.64
N LEU A 95 -9.59 -21.80 -18.73
CA LEU A 95 -10.23 -22.09 -19.99
C LEU A 95 -10.22 -23.61 -20.20
N GLU A 96 -11.39 -24.19 -20.39
CA GLU A 96 -11.54 -25.61 -20.70
C GLU A 96 -11.52 -25.82 -22.20
N PHE A 97 -10.71 -26.76 -22.66
CA PHE A 97 -10.60 -27.13 -24.06
C PHE A 97 -10.84 -28.61 -24.26
N GLU A 98 -11.56 -28.93 -25.33
CA GLU A 98 -11.77 -30.29 -25.85
C GLU A 98 -11.38 -30.28 -27.33
N ASN A 99 -10.47 -31.17 -27.73
CA ASN A 99 -9.97 -31.26 -29.10
C ASN A 99 -9.52 -29.90 -29.69
N GLU A 100 -8.70 -29.17 -28.94
CA GLU A 100 -8.21 -27.82 -29.26
C GLU A 100 -9.31 -26.74 -29.38
N THR A 101 -10.55 -27.05 -29.02
CA THR A 101 -11.71 -26.13 -29.07
C THR A 101 -12.07 -25.67 -27.67
N LEU A 102 -12.29 -24.37 -27.47
CA LEU A 102 -12.71 -23.82 -26.17
C LEU A 102 -14.15 -24.24 -25.85
N VAL A 103 -14.36 -24.84 -24.68
CA VAL A 103 -15.66 -25.37 -24.23
C VAL A 103 -16.25 -24.60 -23.05
N ASP A 104 -15.44 -24.15 -22.09
CA ASP A 104 -15.93 -23.43 -20.90
C ASP A 104 -14.89 -22.43 -20.34
N ILE A 105 -15.38 -21.49 -19.52
CA ILE A 105 -14.60 -20.47 -18.81
C ILE A 105 -15.01 -20.45 -17.33
N GLY A 106 -14.04 -20.65 -16.46
CA GLY A 106 -14.23 -20.68 -15.01
C GLY A 106 -13.12 -19.97 -14.25
N TYR A 107 -13.30 -19.85 -12.94
CA TYR A 107 -12.31 -19.23 -12.05
C TYR A 107 -12.01 -20.13 -10.88
N VAL A 108 -10.74 -20.13 -10.49
CA VAL A 108 -10.30 -20.88 -9.31
C VAL A 108 -10.89 -20.22 -8.06
N THR A 109 -11.63 -20.97 -7.27
CA THR A 109 -12.20 -20.49 -6.00
C THR A 109 -11.29 -20.80 -4.83
N ASP A 110 -10.68 -21.99 -4.80
CA ASP A 110 -9.75 -22.42 -3.77
C ASP A 110 -8.77 -23.48 -4.28
N LYS A 111 -7.66 -23.65 -3.57
CA LYS A 111 -6.62 -24.65 -3.89
C LYS A 111 -6.12 -25.32 -2.62
N LYS A 112 -6.11 -26.65 -2.60
CA LYS A 112 -5.61 -27.44 -1.47
C LYS A 112 -4.49 -28.34 -1.91
N LEU A 113 -3.39 -28.29 -1.15
CA LEU A 113 -2.21 -29.11 -1.38
C LEU A 113 -1.98 -30.03 -0.20
N ASP A 114 -2.18 -31.33 -0.39
CA ASP A 114 -1.84 -32.34 0.61
C ASP A 114 -0.48 -32.95 0.25
N ASN A 115 0.56 -32.42 0.88
CA ASN A 115 1.94 -32.90 0.71
C ASN A 115 2.16 -34.32 1.24
N SER A 116 1.31 -34.80 2.16
CA SER A 116 1.43 -36.13 2.76
C SER A 116 0.84 -37.23 1.88
N GLN A 117 -0.18 -36.88 1.07
CA GLN A 117 -0.83 -37.80 0.13
C GLN A 117 -0.46 -37.54 -1.33
N GLY A 118 0.33 -36.50 -1.62
CA GLY A 118 0.71 -36.10 -2.97
C GLY A 118 -0.47 -35.57 -3.79
N LYS A 119 -1.54 -35.10 -3.13
CA LYS A 119 -2.79 -34.68 -3.77
C LYS A 119 -2.82 -33.16 -3.95
N LEU A 120 -3.24 -32.72 -5.14
CA LEU A 120 -3.54 -31.33 -5.45
C LEU A 120 -5.01 -31.22 -5.89
N GLU A 121 -5.78 -30.42 -5.18
CA GLU A 121 -7.18 -30.13 -5.48
C GLU A 121 -7.35 -28.65 -5.81
N ILE A 122 -8.14 -28.37 -6.85
CA ILE A 122 -8.43 -27.03 -7.35
C ILE A 122 -9.95 -26.93 -7.46
N GLY A 123 -10.58 -26.07 -6.64
CA GLY A 123 -11.99 -25.76 -6.76
C GLY A 123 -12.20 -24.71 -7.85
N ILE A 124 -13.11 -24.95 -8.80
CA ILE A 124 -13.41 -24.05 -9.92
C ILE A 124 -14.89 -23.71 -9.88
N GLN A 125 -15.21 -22.42 -10.08
CA GLN A 125 -16.57 -21.96 -10.33
C GLN A 125 -16.69 -21.57 -11.80
N TRP A 126 -17.52 -22.28 -12.54
CA TRP A 126 -17.76 -22.07 -13.95
C TRP A 126 -18.77 -20.94 -14.15
N MET A 127 -18.54 -20.12 -15.17
CA MET A 127 -19.43 -18.99 -15.43
C MET A 127 -20.38 -19.21 -16.61
N HIS A 128 -20.02 -20.02 -17.63
CA HIS A 128 -20.93 -20.39 -18.74
C HIS A 128 -20.34 -21.47 -19.67
N GLU A 129 -21.10 -22.56 -19.90
CA GLU A 129 -20.88 -23.52 -20.99
C GLU A 129 -20.98 -22.81 -22.35
N LEU A 130 -19.87 -22.70 -23.09
CA LEU A 130 -19.84 -22.06 -24.40
C LEU A 130 -20.26 -23.08 -25.47
N MET A 131 -21.55 -23.14 -25.80
CA MET A 131 -22.05 -24.17 -26.73
C MET A 131 -21.76 -23.97 -28.23
N ASP A 132 -21.14 -22.87 -28.69
CA ASP A 132 -21.08 -22.66 -30.16
C ASP A 132 -20.02 -21.67 -30.69
N ASP A 133 -18.77 -21.71 -30.21
CA ASP A 133 -17.71 -20.94 -30.87
C ASP A 133 -16.41 -21.73 -31.04
N ASN A 134 -16.15 -22.14 -32.29
CA ASN A 134 -14.95 -22.84 -32.76
C ASN A 134 -13.68 -21.98 -32.64
N ILE A 135 -13.27 -21.68 -31.41
CA ILE A 135 -12.02 -21.01 -31.09
C ILE A 135 -10.95 -22.07 -30.93
N HIS A 136 -10.10 -22.20 -31.95
CA HIS A 136 -8.98 -23.13 -31.96
C HIS A 136 -7.69 -22.44 -31.53
N LEU A 137 -7.00 -22.99 -30.54
CA LEU A 137 -5.69 -22.54 -30.10
C LEU A 137 -4.70 -23.70 -30.10
N PRO A 138 -3.43 -23.48 -30.50
CA PRO A 138 -2.40 -24.50 -30.46
C PRO A 138 -2.02 -24.78 -29.00
N ILE A 139 -2.57 -25.85 -28.43
CA ILE A 139 -2.30 -26.30 -27.06
C ILE A 139 -1.38 -27.53 -27.12
N ASN A 140 -0.54 -27.72 -26.10
CA ASN A 140 0.25 -28.95 -26.02
C ASN A 140 -0.66 -30.12 -25.59
N PRO A 141 -0.91 -31.13 -26.43
CA PRO A 141 -1.86 -32.22 -26.12
C PRO A 141 -1.36 -33.13 -24.99
N THR A 142 -0.05 -33.14 -24.75
CA THR A 142 0.58 -33.99 -23.72
C THR A 142 0.44 -33.42 -22.31
N MET A 143 0.07 -32.14 -22.17
CA MET A 143 -0.14 -31.46 -20.89
C MET A 143 -1.63 -31.30 -20.60
N ALA A 144 -2.08 -31.83 -19.47
CA ALA A 144 -3.44 -31.65 -18.98
C ALA A 144 -3.68 -30.23 -18.44
N ILE A 145 -2.64 -29.60 -17.88
CA ILE A 145 -2.68 -28.23 -17.37
C ILE A 145 -1.47 -27.47 -17.91
N GLN A 146 -1.70 -26.34 -18.59
CA GLN A 146 -0.62 -25.50 -19.11
C GLN A 146 -0.96 -24.01 -19.07
N PRO A 147 0.04 -23.12 -18.87
CA PRO A 147 -0.19 -21.69 -18.97
C PRO A 147 -0.43 -21.31 -20.43
N LEU A 148 -1.37 -20.41 -20.67
CA LEU A 148 -1.56 -19.83 -21.99
C LEU A 148 -0.56 -18.67 -22.18
N HIS A 149 0.38 -18.81 -23.10
CA HIS A 149 1.41 -17.81 -23.33
C HIS A 149 0.88 -16.64 -24.19
N PRO A 150 1.24 -15.37 -23.92
CA PRO A 150 0.79 -14.21 -24.71
C PRO A 150 1.10 -14.30 -26.23
N ASN A 151 2.12 -15.06 -26.60
CA ASN A 151 2.49 -15.27 -28.00
C ASN A 151 1.65 -16.35 -28.72
N ALA A 152 0.86 -17.15 -28.00
CA ALA A 152 -0.13 -18.05 -28.60
C ALA A 152 -1.22 -17.28 -29.37
N PHE A 153 -1.31 -15.97 -29.13
CA PHE A 153 -2.19 -15.02 -29.81
C PHE A 153 -1.56 -14.36 -31.04
N TYR A 154 -0.35 -14.73 -31.47
CA TYR A 154 0.27 -14.13 -32.65
C TYR A 154 0.49 -15.16 -33.76
N GLY A 155 -0.41 -15.13 -34.75
CA GLY A 155 -0.19 -15.76 -36.05
C GLY A 155 -1.08 -16.98 -36.34
N LYS A 156 -2.36 -16.74 -36.62
CA LYS A 156 -3.14 -17.21 -37.79
C LYS A 156 -4.60 -16.76 -37.60
N GLU A 157 -5.24 -16.43 -38.71
CA GLU A 157 -6.50 -15.70 -38.87
C GLU A 157 -7.51 -15.70 -37.69
N GLY A 158 -7.72 -14.50 -37.12
CA GLY A 158 -9.01 -14.09 -36.54
C GLY A 158 -9.42 -14.63 -35.16
N GLY A 159 -8.78 -15.67 -34.62
CA GLY A 159 -9.15 -16.25 -33.31
C GLY A 159 -8.97 -15.29 -32.13
N VAL A 160 -7.92 -14.48 -32.18
CA VAL A 160 -7.54 -13.49 -31.15
C VAL A 160 -8.58 -12.38 -31.04
N MET A 161 -8.96 -11.80 -32.18
CA MET A 161 -10.00 -10.78 -32.21
C MET A 161 -11.37 -11.34 -31.83
N LYS A 162 -11.67 -12.62 -32.10
CA LYS A 162 -12.93 -13.23 -31.67
C LYS A 162 -12.97 -13.50 -30.17
N LEU A 163 -11.89 -14.03 -29.58
CA LEU A 163 -11.81 -14.29 -28.14
C LEU A 163 -11.76 -12.98 -27.36
N GLU A 164 -10.89 -12.02 -27.72
CA GLU A 164 -10.82 -10.71 -27.07
C GLU A 164 -12.13 -9.94 -27.20
N LYS A 165 -12.77 -9.94 -28.38
CA LYS A 165 -14.06 -9.28 -28.60
C LYS A 165 -15.20 -9.99 -27.86
N LYS A 166 -15.22 -11.33 -27.79
CA LYS A 166 -16.26 -12.05 -27.07
C LYS A 166 -16.11 -11.95 -25.56
N LEU A 167 -14.86 -12.02 -25.06
CA LEU A 167 -14.53 -11.67 -23.68
C LEU A 167 -15.04 -10.26 -23.40
N THR A 168 -14.68 -9.28 -24.23
CA THR A 168 -15.17 -7.89 -24.17
C THR A 168 -16.70 -7.74 -24.21
N ASP A 169 -17.39 -8.43 -25.10
CA ASP A 169 -18.85 -8.40 -25.27
C ASP A 169 -19.58 -9.07 -24.09
N MET A 170 -18.91 -10.01 -23.41
CA MET A 170 -19.31 -10.58 -22.11
C MET A 170 -18.89 -9.69 -20.92
N GLY A 171 -18.33 -8.49 -21.17
CA GLY A 171 -17.85 -7.51 -20.20
C GLY A 171 -16.37 -7.64 -19.81
N LEU A 172 -15.65 -8.63 -20.32
CA LEU A 172 -14.31 -9.10 -19.94
C LEU A 172 -13.19 -8.46 -20.82
N THR A 173 -13.16 -7.13 -20.97
CA THR A 173 -12.12 -6.42 -21.76
C THR A 173 -10.74 -6.34 -21.06
N PRO A 174 -9.63 -6.51 -21.79
CA PRO A 174 -8.27 -6.32 -21.31
C PRO A 174 -7.82 -4.85 -21.37
N SER A 175 -8.49 -3.95 -20.63
CA SER A 175 -7.97 -2.57 -20.52
C SER A 175 -7.88 -1.91 -19.13
N GLU A 176 -8.15 -2.55 -17.98
CA GLU A 176 -8.16 -1.82 -16.68
C GLU A 176 -7.76 -2.60 -15.38
N ALA A 177 -6.63 -3.32 -15.29
CA ALA A 177 -6.12 -3.88 -14.03
C ALA A 177 -4.60 -3.74 -13.85
N SER A 178 -4.27 -2.58 -13.30
CA SER A 178 -3.33 -2.45 -12.21
C SER A 178 -3.76 -3.35 -11.02
N THR A 179 -2.85 -4.19 -10.53
CA THR A 179 -2.45 -4.24 -9.10
C THR A 179 -3.54 -4.26 -8.00
N ARG A 180 -3.81 -5.41 -7.34
CA ARG A 180 -3.49 -5.62 -5.89
C ARG A 180 -3.96 -6.89 -5.15
N GLU A 181 -2.93 -7.53 -4.58
CA GLU A 181 -2.76 -8.02 -3.19
C GLU A 181 -3.44 -9.30 -2.63
N LYS A 182 -2.55 -10.14 -2.06
CA LYS A 182 -2.67 -11.08 -0.91
C LYS A 182 -2.91 -12.58 -1.17
N MET A 183 -1.81 -13.34 -1.10
CA MET A 183 -1.51 -14.25 0.03
C MET A 183 -0.02 -14.58 -0.01
N ILE A 184 0.77 -13.81 0.76
CA ILE A 184 2.10 -14.24 1.21
C ILE A 184 1.85 -14.93 2.54
N ASP A 185 2.27 -16.19 2.68
CA ASP A 185 3.36 -16.47 3.62
C ASP A 185 4.08 -17.82 3.43
N TYR A 186 5.35 -17.81 3.84
CA TYR A 186 6.27 -18.92 4.17
C TYR A 186 6.82 -19.84 3.08
N ASN A 187 8.00 -19.48 2.54
CA ASN A 187 9.24 -20.25 2.76
C ASN A 187 10.46 -19.58 2.12
N ASN A 188 11.03 -18.62 2.83
CA ASN A 188 12.47 -18.50 3.05
C ASN A 188 12.69 -17.52 4.21
N VAL A 189 12.39 -18.02 5.40
CA VAL A 189 12.82 -17.39 6.65
C VAL A 189 14.34 -17.57 6.70
N ILE A 190 15.06 -16.49 6.42
CA ILE A 190 16.31 -16.25 7.14
C ILE A 190 15.88 -16.21 8.61
N LYS A 191 16.26 -17.21 9.41
CA LYS A 191 16.06 -17.18 10.85
C LYS A 191 16.80 -15.96 11.41
N MET A 192 16.10 -14.86 11.55
CA MET A 192 16.34 -13.90 12.62
C MET A 192 15.26 -14.19 13.66
N GLU A 193 15.65 -14.89 14.72
CA GLU A 193 14.84 -14.98 15.93
C GLU A 193 14.85 -13.59 16.60
N GLU A 194 13.91 -12.70 16.24
CA GLU A 194 13.63 -11.50 17.02
C GLU A 194 12.12 -11.41 17.29
N ASN A 195 11.78 -11.26 18.58
CA ASN A 195 10.42 -11.23 19.11
C ASN A 195 9.70 -9.93 18.70
N PHE A 196 9.19 -9.84 17.46
CA PHE A 196 8.37 -8.70 17.06
C PHE A 196 6.96 -8.82 17.65
N ILE A 197 6.53 -7.81 18.42
CA ILE A 197 5.14 -7.71 18.86
C ILE A 197 4.34 -7.09 17.72
N ILE A 198 3.68 -7.94 16.92
CA ILE A 198 2.67 -7.49 15.96
C ILE A 198 1.34 -7.40 16.73
N PRO A 199 0.76 -6.22 16.93
CA PRO A 199 -0.55 -6.12 17.56
C PRO A 199 -1.56 -6.89 16.71
N GLN A 200 -2.35 -7.73 17.38
CA GLN A 200 -3.48 -8.39 16.73
C GLN A 200 -4.42 -7.31 16.18
N PRO A 201 -5.05 -7.51 15.00
CA PRO A 201 -6.03 -6.56 14.49
C PRO A 201 -7.04 -6.26 15.59
N LYS A 202 -7.19 -4.99 15.97
CA LYS A 202 -8.23 -4.59 16.92
C LYS A 202 -9.55 -5.13 16.37
N GLU A 203 -10.37 -5.72 17.24
CA GLU A 203 -11.77 -5.98 16.94
C GLU A 203 -12.38 -4.61 16.62
N ASP A 204 -12.59 -4.32 15.34
CA ASP A 204 -12.83 -2.95 14.91
C ASP A 204 -14.26 -2.52 15.24
N LYS A 205 -14.38 -1.92 16.43
CA LYS A 205 -15.63 -1.39 16.98
C LYS A 205 -15.87 0.06 16.56
N GLY A 206 -14.97 0.67 15.78
CA GLY A 206 -14.92 2.11 15.60
C GLY A 206 -14.63 2.83 16.92
N GLY A 207 -14.56 4.16 16.89
CA GLY A 207 -14.31 4.94 18.09
C GLY A 207 -14.07 6.41 17.82
N LYS A 208 -13.66 7.12 18.87
CA LYS A 208 -13.24 8.52 18.77
C LYS A 208 -11.77 8.60 19.13
N ILE A 209 -11.03 9.40 18.38
CA ILE A 209 -9.64 9.73 18.64
C ILE A 209 -9.51 11.25 18.73
N GLU A 210 -8.82 11.70 19.77
CA GLU A 210 -8.48 13.11 19.92
C GLU A 210 -7.11 13.35 19.28
N VAL A 211 -6.98 14.43 18.52
CA VAL A 211 -5.71 14.83 17.91
C VAL A 211 -5.41 16.29 18.22
N PHE A 212 -4.19 16.56 18.68
CA PHE A 212 -3.72 17.91 18.99
C PHE A 212 -3.44 18.68 17.70
N PHE A 213 -3.62 20.01 17.70
CA PHE A 213 -3.25 20.83 16.55
C PHE A 213 -2.50 22.09 16.95
N CYS A 214 -1.57 22.48 16.07
CA CYS A 214 -1.01 23.82 15.98
C CYS A 214 -1.19 24.33 14.54
N THR A 215 -1.66 25.56 14.36
CA THR A 215 -1.92 26.11 13.02
C THR A 215 -1.53 27.58 12.94
N ASN A 216 -0.93 27.99 11.82
CA ASN A 216 -0.67 29.39 11.49
C ASN A 216 -1.56 29.87 10.34
N ARG A 217 -2.71 29.23 10.15
CA ARG A 217 -3.75 29.66 9.20
C ARG A 217 -4.44 30.92 9.68
N ASP A 218 -4.82 31.78 8.75
CA ASP A 218 -5.73 32.88 8.99
C ASP A 218 -7.11 32.40 9.43
N ARG A 219 -7.90 33.33 9.98
CA ARG A 219 -9.26 33.05 10.42
C ARG A 219 -10.27 33.61 9.45
N ILE A 220 -11.30 32.82 9.19
CA ILE A 220 -12.49 33.19 8.45
C ILE A 220 -13.62 33.41 9.47
N GLU A 221 -14.03 34.65 9.65
CA GLU A 221 -15.10 35.02 10.58
C GLU A 221 -16.44 34.37 10.18
N GLY A 222 -17.30 34.12 11.18
CA GLY A 222 -18.68 33.64 10.97
C GLY A 222 -18.82 32.16 10.63
N LYS A 223 -17.75 31.36 10.72
CA LYS A 223 -17.76 29.91 10.48
C LYS A 223 -17.61 29.10 11.78
N LYS A 224 -17.97 27.81 11.73
CA LYS A 224 -17.62 26.85 12.80
C LYS A 224 -16.11 26.76 12.92
N LEU A 225 -15.58 26.51 14.12
CA LEU A 225 -14.13 26.54 14.37
C LEU A 225 -13.33 25.62 13.44
N SER A 226 -13.85 24.43 13.14
CA SER A 226 -13.26 23.49 12.18
C SER A 226 -13.13 24.06 10.76
N GLU A 227 -13.97 25.03 10.40
CA GLU A 227 -14.05 25.70 9.10
C GLU A 227 -13.52 27.14 9.13
N THR A 228 -13.13 27.63 10.31
CA THR A 228 -12.60 28.97 10.55
C THR A 228 -11.15 29.09 10.07
N PHE A 229 -10.37 28.00 10.09
CA PHE A 229 -8.99 28.04 9.63
C PHE A 229 -8.90 28.06 8.11
N GLY A 230 -8.47 29.20 7.57
CA GLY A 230 -8.40 29.47 6.15
C GLY A 230 -7.07 29.10 5.51
N ASN A 231 -6.68 29.96 4.58
CA ASN A 231 -5.77 29.73 3.46
C ASN A 231 -4.66 30.79 3.37
N GLY A 232 -4.74 31.81 4.22
CA GLY A 232 -3.73 32.85 4.41
C GLY A 232 -2.81 32.50 5.57
N VAL A 233 -1.63 33.10 5.56
CA VAL A 233 -0.67 33.00 6.67
C VAL A 233 -1.09 34.00 7.75
N ASN A 234 -1.23 33.52 8.97
CA ASN A 234 -1.24 34.33 10.18
C ASN A 234 0.11 34.19 10.89
N GLY A 235 0.66 35.29 11.40
CA GLY A 235 1.95 35.29 12.08
C GLY A 235 1.92 34.59 13.46
N GLU A 236 0.72 34.43 14.04
CA GLU A 236 0.54 33.81 15.36
C GLU A 236 0.02 32.38 15.25
N ALA A 237 0.64 31.46 16.00
CA ALA A 237 0.21 30.07 16.07
C ALA A 237 -1.02 29.93 17.00
N THR A 238 -2.04 29.23 16.52
CA THR A 238 -3.23 28.84 17.29
C THR A 238 -3.10 27.37 17.72
N TYR A 239 -3.52 27.07 18.95
CA TYR A 239 -3.41 25.75 19.57
C TYR A 239 -4.79 25.17 19.92
N GLY A 240 -4.91 23.85 19.88
CA GLY A 240 -6.16 23.19 20.23
C GLY A 240 -6.12 21.69 20.06
N PHE A 241 -7.30 21.08 20.09
CA PHE A 241 -7.50 19.67 19.79
C PHE A 241 -8.78 19.47 18.98
N CYS A 242 -8.79 18.39 18.23
CA CYS A 242 -9.88 17.95 17.37
C CYS A 242 -10.33 16.57 17.83
N GLU A 243 -11.64 16.35 17.91
CA GLU A 243 -12.21 15.02 18.07
C GLU A 243 -12.56 14.48 16.68
N VAL A 244 -12.06 13.29 16.34
CA VAL A 244 -12.36 12.61 15.08
C VAL A 244 -13.00 11.26 15.38
N SER A 245 -14.16 11.01 14.78
CA SER A 245 -14.85 9.72 14.81
C SER A 245 -14.34 8.82 13.69
N ILE A 246 -14.02 7.58 14.02
CA ILE A 246 -13.65 6.48 13.12
C ILE A 246 -14.82 5.48 13.09
N PRO A 247 -15.33 5.11 11.90
CA PRO A 247 -16.49 4.24 11.77
C PRO A 247 -16.18 2.82 12.20
N LYS A 248 -17.22 2.04 12.50
CA LYS A 248 -17.06 0.61 12.77
C LYS A 248 -16.76 -0.13 11.46
N GLY A 249 -15.73 -0.97 11.44
CA GLY A 249 -15.32 -1.67 10.23
C GLY A 249 -14.49 -0.80 9.27
N HIS A 250 -13.85 0.23 9.82
CA HIS A 250 -12.82 1.03 9.18
C HIS A 250 -11.77 0.17 8.49
N ILE A 251 -11.43 0.55 7.27
CA ILE A 251 -10.41 -0.13 6.48
C ILE A 251 -9.10 0.61 6.65
N GLN A 252 -8.11 -0.06 7.26
CA GLN A 252 -6.76 0.48 7.42
C GLN A 252 -6.21 1.03 6.09
N GLY A 253 -5.82 2.30 6.10
CA GLY A 253 -5.33 3.07 4.96
C GLY A 253 -6.37 3.98 4.31
N GLU A 254 -7.65 3.76 4.57
CA GLU A 254 -8.73 4.53 3.96
C GLU A 254 -9.11 5.73 4.84
N ILE A 255 -9.67 6.77 4.23
CA ILE A 255 -10.44 7.78 4.96
C ILE A 255 -11.83 7.71 4.35
N GLU A 256 -12.74 6.98 4.98
CA GLU A 256 -14.10 6.82 4.48
C GLU A 256 -14.80 8.18 4.50
N ARG A 257 -15.29 8.60 3.33
CA ARG A 257 -15.91 9.90 3.11
C ARG A 257 -17.19 9.72 2.31
N PRO A 258 -18.18 10.62 2.46
CA PRO A 258 -19.37 10.58 1.63
C PRO A 258 -18.98 10.65 0.16
N TRP A 259 -19.68 9.88 -0.66
CA TRP A 259 -19.56 10.00 -2.10
C TRP A 259 -19.84 11.44 -2.53
N LYS A 260 -19.04 11.97 -3.46
CA LYS A 260 -19.31 13.26 -4.11
C LYS A 260 -19.74 13.00 -5.55
N PHE A 261 -20.96 13.41 -5.91
CA PHE A 261 -21.46 13.34 -7.28
C PHE A 261 -21.82 14.74 -7.75
N TRP A 262 -21.06 15.28 -8.72
CA TRP A 262 -21.22 16.66 -9.18
C TRP A 262 -21.13 17.68 -8.03
N ARG A 263 -21.99 18.71 -8.00
CA ARG A 263 -22.08 19.71 -6.92
C ARG A 263 -22.86 19.23 -5.68
N MET A 264 -23.29 17.96 -5.65
CA MET A 264 -23.99 17.40 -4.50
C MET A 264 -23.00 16.76 -3.53
N GLU A 265 -22.94 17.29 -2.31
CA GLU A 265 -22.20 16.72 -1.19
C GLU A 265 -23.19 15.96 -0.31
N PHE A 266 -23.02 14.63 -0.25
CA PHE A 266 -23.80 13.79 0.66
C PHE A 266 -23.38 14.04 2.12
N PRO A 267 -24.30 13.93 3.09
CA PRO A 267 -24.00 14.17 4.49
C PRO A 267 -22.97 13.18 5.05
N GLU A 268 -22.22 13.63 6.06
CA GLU A 268 -21.28 12.79 6.80
C GLU A 268 -22.01 11.96 7.87
N TRP A 269 -21.97 10.63 7.76
CA TRP A 269 -22.47 9.70 8.77
C TRP A 269 -21.33 9.13 9.62
N LEU A 270 -21.44 9.24 10.95
CA LEU A 270 -20.44 8.70 11.89
C LEU A 270 -20.30 7.17 11.80
N THR A 271 -21.34 6.47 11.32
CA THR A 271 -21.34 5.01 11.16
C THR A 271 -20.49 4.55 10.00
N ASP A 272 -20.29 5.41 9.00
CA ASP A 272 -19.77 5.02 7.69
C ASP A 272 -18.50 5.80 7.33
N HIS A 273 -18.23 6.93 7.98
CA HIS A 273 -17.18 7.87 7.58
C HIS A 273 -16.25 8.27 8.74
N VAL A 274 -15.04 8.67 8.38
CA VAL A 274 -14.12 9.39 9.26
C VAL A 274 -14.53 10.86 9.32
N VAL A 275 -15.02 11.30 10.48
CA VAL A 275 -15.65 12.62 10.65
C VAL A 275 -14.96 13.42 11.73
N LEU A 276 -14.56 14.66 11.41
CA LEU A 276 -14.16 15.64 12.42
C LEU A 276 -15.42 16.12 13.16
N THR A 277 -15.62 15.65 14.39
CA THR A 277 -16.84 15.89 15.17
C THR A 277 -16.76 17.16 15.98
N ASP A 278 -15.59 17.49 16.53
CA ASP A 278 -15.39 18.68 17.33
C ASP A 278 -14.01 19.31 17.09
N THR A 279 -13.93 20.61 17.35
CA THR A 279 -12.67 21.36 17.33
C THR A 279 -12.74 22.35 18.48
N THR A 280 -11.76 22.28 19.37
CA THR A 280 -11.64 23.15 20.52
C THR A 280 -10.29 23.85 20.48
N GLU A 281 -10.31 25.18 20.51
CA GLU A 281 -9.12 26.01 20.65
C GLU A 281 -8.86 26.31 22.12
N VAL A 282 -7.59 26.29 22.51
CA VAL A 282 -7.17 26.57 23.88
C VAL A 282 -5.94 27.47 23.92
N SER A 283 -5.64 28.00 25.10
CA SER A 283 -4.40 28.70 25.33
C SER A 283 -3.20 27.76 25.18
N GLU A 284 -2.01 28.29 24.89
CA GLU A 284 -0.78 27.51 24.84
C GLU A 284 -0.52 26.74 26.15
N GLY A 285 -0.78 27.36 27.30
CA GLY A 285 -0.61 26.72 28.60
C GLY A 285 -1.54 25.52 28.80
N ASP A 286 -2.81 25.65 28.41
CA ASP A 286 -3.78 24.56 28.47
C ASP A 286 -3.47 23.45 27.47
N PHE A 287 -2.98 23.81 26.28
CA PHE A 287 -2.49 22.86 25.28
C PHE A 287 -1.36 22.00 25.85
N ILE A 288 -0.31 22.64 26.39
CA ILE A 288 0.85 21.95 26.97
C ILE A 288 0.44 21.08 28.15
N LYS A 289 -0.43 21.59 29.03
CA LYS A 289 -0.94 20.86 30.18
C LYS A 289 -1.66 19.58 29.76
N LYS A 290 -2.57 19.66 28.79
CA LYS A 290 -3.32 18.50 28.29
C LYS A 290 -2.41 17.52 27.54
N LEU A 291 -1.47 18.02 26.73
CA LEU A 291 -0.49 17.19 26.04
C LEU A 291 0.37 16.40 27.03
N ASN A 292 0.83 17.00 28.13
CA ASN A 292 1.56 16.28 29.18
C ASN A 292 0.73 15.19 29.88
N MET A 293 -0.59 15.36 30.00
CA MET A 293 -1.45 14.30 30.56
C MET A 293 -1.46 13.07 29.66
N GLU A 294 -1.55 13.25 28.34
CA GLU A 294 -1.52 12.14 27.37
C GLU A 294 -0.11 11.52 27.28
N ILE A 295 0.95 12.34 27.28
CA ILE A 295 2.35 11.87 27.30
C ILE A 295 2.60 11.00 28.53
N SER A 296 2.12 11.43 29.71
CA SER A 296 2.33 10.70 30.97
C SER A 296 1.57 9.37 31.05
N ALA A 297 0.57 9.17 30.19
CA ALA A 297 -0.19 7.93 30.10
C ALA A 297 0.50 6.87 29.22
N ASP A 298 1.49 7.27 28.43
CA ASP A 298 2.31 6.40 27.60
C ASP A 298 3.67 6.12 28.29
N ASP A 299 4.03 4.85 28.44
CA ASP A 299 5.29 4.45 29.10
C ASP A 299 6.52 5.02 28.36
N ASP A 300 6.42 5.14 27.03
CA ASP A 300 7.48 5.66 26.16
C ASP A 300 7.47 7.20 26.03
N LYS A 301 6.45 7.86 26.62
CA LYS A 301 6.22 9.31 26.55
C LYS A 301 6.31 9.86 25.13
N SER A 302 5.62 9.17 24.22
CA SER A 302 5.74 9.38 22.79
C SER A 302 4.77 10.45 22.29
N VAL A 303 5.23 11.24 21.32
CA VAL A 303 4.39 12.19 20.58
C VAL A 303 4.59 11.99 19.09
N LEU A 304 3.50 11.97 18.32
CA LEU A 304 3.54 11.97 16.86
C LEU A 304 3.02 13.30 16.33
N ILE A 305 3.84 14.01 15.54
CA ILE A 305 3.43 15.23 14.83
C ILE A 305 3.40 14.99 13.32
N PHE A 306 2.22 15.13 12.72
CA PHE A 306 2.03 15.09 11.28
C PHE A 306 2.04 16.50 10.67
N ILE A 307 2.76 16.68 9.56
CA ILE A 307 2.80 17.92 8.78
C ILE A 307 2.31 17.60 7.37
N HIS A 308 1.12 18.10 7.02
CA HIS A 308 0.46 17.77 5.76
C HIS A 308 1.15 18.40 4.52
N GLY A 309 0.81 17.87 3.35
CA GLY A 309 1.29 18.37 2.05
C GLY A 309 0.48 19.54 1.49
N PHE A 310 0.71 19.84 0.21
CA PHE A 310 -0.03 20.85 -0.57
C PHE A 310 -1.51 20.48 -0.72
N ASN A 311 -2.37 21.48 -0.97
CA ASN A 311 -3.81 21.28 -1.24
C ASN A 311 -4.53 20.45 -0.16
N THR A 312 -4.20 20.67 1.11
CA THR A 312 -4.83 19.98 2.24
C THR A 312 -5.49 21.01 3.15
N SER A 313 -6.79 20.86 3.40
CA SER A 313 -7.53 21.68 4.37
C SER A 313 -7.18 21.32 5.81
N PHE A 314 -7.55 22.18 6.77
CA PHE A 314 -7.37 21.90 8.19
C PHE A 314 -8.09 20.59 8.61
N GLN A 315 -9.29 20.37 8.10
CA GLN A 315 -10.11 19.19 8.41
C GLN A 315 -9.51 17.91 7.81
N GLU A 316 -8.94 17.96 6.61
CA GLU A 316 -8.24 16.82 6.02
C GLU A 316 -6.97 16.49 6.80
N ALA A 317 -6.22 17.49 7.27
CA ALA A 317 -5.06 17.27 8.12
C ALA A 317 -5.45 16.60 9.45
N ALA A 318 -6.53 17.06 10.10
CA ALA A 318 -7.05 16.43 11.32
C ALA A 318 -7.45 14.97 11.10
N ARG A 319 -8.23 14.67 10.05
CA ARG A 319 -8.64 13.30 9.72
C ARG A 319 -7.47 12.41 9.37
N ARG A 320 -6.50 12.89 8.59
CA ARG A 320 -5.33 12.10 8.22
C ARG A 320 -4.49 11.75 9.44
N THR A 321 -4.32 12.69 10.36
CA THR A 321 -3.61 12.46 11.64
C THR A 321 -4.31 11.40 12.49
N ALA A 322 -5.64 11.52 12.61
CA ALA A 322 -6.49 10.54 13.30
C ALA A 322 -6.39 9.15 12.66
N GLN A 323 -6.48 9.06 11.33
CA GLN A 323 -6.35 7.82 10.58
C GLN A 323 -4.97 7.18 10.79
N ILE A 324 -3.88 7.94 10.68
CA ILE A 324 -2.54 7.42 10.93
C ILE A 324 -2.46 6.86 12.34
N ALA A 325 -2.78 7.64 13.37
CA ALA A 325 -2.66 7.23 14.76
C ALA A 325 -3.54 6.01 15.09
N TRP A 326 -4.72 5.91 14.47
CA TRP A 326 -5.60 4.75 14.60
C TRP A 326 -5.03 3.49 13.93
N ASP A 327 -4.50 3.64 12.73
CA ASP A 327 -4.05 2.54 11.87
C ASP A 327 -2.68 1.96 12.24
N ILE A 328 -1.82 2.76 12.89
CA ILE A 328 -0.55 2.30 13.46
C ILE A 328 -0.61 2.10 14.98
N PRO A 329 -1.79 1.70 15.49
CA PRO A 329 -2.27 1.91 16.87
C PRO A 329 -1.29 2.67 17.79
N PHE A 330 -1.07 3.95 17.51
CA PHE A 330 -0.09 4.77 18.22
C PHE A 330 -0.57 5.00 19.65
N LYS A 331 0.27 4.67 20.64
CA LYS A 331 -0.11 4.73 22.06
C LYS A 331 0.02 6.12 22.65
N GLY A 332 0.99 6.90 22.19
CA GLY A 332 1.25 8.26 22.65
C GLY A 332 0.30 9.30 22.07
N ALA A 333 0.60 10.57 22.36
CA ALA A 333 -0.21 11.68 21.88
C ALA A 333 0.02 11.94 20.38
N ALA A 334 -1.06 12.00 19.58
CA ALA A 334 -0.99 12.33 18.17
C ALA A 334 -1.45 13.76 17.90
N GLY A 335 -0.73 14.49 17.06
CA GLY A 335 -1.10 15.84 16.67
C GLY A 335 -0.58 16.23 15.29
N PHE A 336 -0.96 17.42 14.85
CA PHE A 336 -0.56 17.92 13.54
C PHE A 336 -0.25 19.41 13.52
N PHE A 337 0.67 19.78 12.63
CA PHE A 337 0.88 21.17 12.25
C PHE A 337 0.15 21.46 10.95
N SER A 338 -0.78 22.42 10.99
CA SER A 338 -1.55 22.83 9.82
C SER A 338 -1.06 24.19 9.31
N TRP A 339 -0.38 24.16 8.17
CA TRP A 339 0.06 25.36 7.47
C TRP A 339 -0.96 25.72 6.37
N PRO A 340 -1.06 26.98 5.90
CA PRO A 340 -2.13 27.47 5.00
C PRO A 340 -2.04 26.97 3.54
N SER A 341 -1.99 25.65 3.35
CA SER A 341 -2.06 24.99 2.04
C SER A 341 -3.50 24.94 1.56
N SER A 342 -3.79 25.40 0.35
CA SER A 342 -5.20 25.53 -0.08
C SER A 342 -5.48 25.90 -1.55
N GLY A 343 -4.79 25.22 -2.45
CA GLY A 343 -5.60 24.33 -3.28
C GLY A 343 -6.21 24.88 -4.58
N GLN A 344 -5.35 25.39 -5.46
CA GLN A 344 -5.55 25.27 -6.91
C GLN A 344 -4.19 25.00 -7.57
N MET A 345 -4.14 24.19 -8.63
CA MET A 345 -2.89 23.87 -9.36
C MET A 345 -2.14 25.15 -9.82
N ILE A 346 -2.85 26.26 -9.98
CA ILE A 346 -2.34 27.57 -10.40
C ILE A 346 -1.54 28.29 -9.28
N SER A 347 -1.80 28.00 -8.00
CA SER A 347 -1.11 28.67 -6.86
C SER A 347 0.15 27.94 -6.38
N TYR A 348 0.64 26.95 -7.14
CA TYR A 348 1.75 26.08 -6.73
C TYR A 348 3.03 26.83 -6.29
N PRO A 349 3.50 27.89 -7.00
CA PRO A 349 4.68 28.65 -6.55
C PRO A 349 4.42 29.40 -5.24
N ALA A 350 3.24 30.03 -5.11
CA ALA A 350 2.85 30.79 -3.93
C ALA A 350 2.71 29.89 -2.68
N ASP A 351 2.27 28.65 -2.84
CA ASP A 351 2.21 27.69 -1.74
C ASP A 351 3.60 27.16 -1.34
N GLY A 352 4.57 27.16 -2.27
CA GLY A 352 5.98 26.99 -1.96
C GLY A 352 6.49 28.07 -1.01
N ASP A 353 6.26 29.34 -1.35
CA ASP A 353 6.64 30.48 -0.52
C ASP A 353 5.94 30.46 0.85
N LYS A 354 4.66 30.06 0.90
CA LYS A 354 3.91 29.91 2.16
C LYS A 354 4.42 28.78 3.05
N SER A 355 4.86 27.66 2.45
CA SER A 355 5.43 26.55 3.23
C SER A 355 6.73 27.00 3.93
N GLU A 356 7.58 27.75 3.24
CA GLU A 356 8.80 28.33 3.81
C GLU A 356 8.45 29.41 4.84
N ALA A 357 7.46 30.27 4.57
CA ALA A 357 6.98 31.27 5.52
C ALA A 357 6.31 30.67 6.77
N SER A 358 5.95 29.39 6.76
CA SER A 358 5.38 28.68 7.92
C SER A 358 6.45 28.04 8.80
N ALA A 359 7.70 27.98 8.34
CA ALA A 359 8.81 27.41 9.11
C ALA A 359 9.01 28.11 10.47
N PRO A 360 8.94 29.45 10.62
CA PRO A 360 9.09 30.09 11.93
C PRO A 360 8.00 29.69 12.94
N ALA A 361 6.76 29.53 12.48
CA ALA A 361 5.65 29.09 13.32
C ALA A 361 5.83 27.64 13.77
N PHE A 362 6.24 26.75 12.85
CA PHE A 362 6.55 25.37 13.21
C PHE A 362 7.78 25.27 14.12
N SER A 363 8.82 26.08 13.90
CA SER A 363 9.99 26.15 14.76
C SER A 363 9.62 26.52 16.19
N SER A 364 8.76 27.53 16.35
CA SER A 364 8.24 27.95 17.66
C SER A 364 7.43 26.85 18.33
N PHE A 365 6.60 26.14 17.57
CA PHE A 365 5.83 25.00 18.08
C PHE A 365 6.72 23.84 18.51
N LEU A 366 7.73 23.50 17.71
CA LEU A 366 8.68 22.44 18.00
C LEU A 366 9.49 22.73 19.27
N ILE A 367 9.99 23.96 19.42
CA ILE A 367 10.63 24.42 20.66
C ILE A 367 9.67 24.20 21.83
N LYS A 368 8.42 24.71 21.78
CA LYS A 368 7.45 24.58 22.88
C LYS A 368 7.20 23.13 23.29
N ILE A 369 7.09 22.20 22.33
CA ILE A 369 7.00 20.77 22.64
C ILE A 369 8.26 20.31 23.39
N LEU A 370 9.44 20.58 22.85
CA LEU A 370 10.71 20.12 23.41
C LEU A 370 11.09 20.78 24.74
N GLU A 371 10.56 21.96 25.06
CA GLU A 371 10.91 22.69 26.30
C GLU A 371 9.87 22.57 27.40
N ASN A 372 8.59 22.48 27.04
CA ASN A 372 7.51 22.62 28.01
C ASN A 372 6.72 21.32 28.21
N THR A 373 7.11 20.22 27.55
CA THR A 373 6.51 18.90 27.74
C THR A 373 7.49 17.88 28.30
N GLU A 374 6.95 16.77 28.81
CA GLU A 374 7.73 15.63 29.30
C GLU A 374 8.03 14.60 28.19
N VAL A 375 7.95 15.00 26.92
CA VAL A 375 8.18 14.10 25.78
C VAL A 375 9.60 13.52 25.80
N GLU A 376 9.70 12.21 25.63
CA GLU A 376 10.99 11.51 25.50
C GLU A 376 11.21 10.99 24.07
N GLN A 377 10.11 10.71 23.33
CA GLN A 377 10.16 10.24 21.94
C GLN A 377 9.24 11.08 21.04
N LEU A 378 9.80 12.10 20.39
CA LEU A 378 9.08 12.90 19.41
C LEU A 378 9.27 12.33 18.00
N HIS A 379 8.21 11.81 17.40
CA HIS A 379 8.16 11.36 16.02
C HIS A 379 7.52 12.42 15.13
N ILE A 380 8.10 12.67 13.96
CA ILE A 380 7.59 13.66 13.01
C ILE A 380 7.43 13.01 11.65
N ILE A 381 6.25 13.12 11.06
CA ILE A 381 5.98 12.76 9.67
C ILE A 381 5.68 14.03 8.90
N ALA A 382 6.51 14.36 7.92
CA ALA A 382 6.27 15.45 6.99
C ALA A 382 5.99 14.93 5.59
N HIS A 383 4.84 15.30 5.03
CA HIS A 383 4.38 14.83 3.73
C HIS A 383 4.55 15.89 2.65
N SER A 384 5.10 15.53 1.49
CA SER A 384 5.19 16.41 0.32
C SER A 384 5.80 17.77 0.65
N MET A 385 5.11 18.88 0.39
CA MET A 385 5.54 20.24 0.74
C MET A 385 5.67 20.50 2.24
N GLY A 386 4.98 19.74 3.10
CA GLY A 386 5.19 19.78 4.55
C GLY A 386 6.64 19.45 4.93
N SER A 387 7.34 18.68 4.08
CA SER A 387 8.78 18.41 4.24
C SER A 387 9.64 19.67 4.15
N ARG A 388 9.21 20.68 3.36
CA ARG A 388 9.89 21.97 3.33
C ARG A 388 9.76 22.68 4.68
N VAL A 389 8.54 22.77 5.21
CA VAL A 389 8.28 23.36 6.54
C VAL A 389 9.24 22.76 7.58
N LEU A 390 9.30 21.42 7.67
CA LEU A 390 10.17 20.73 8.61
C LEU A 390 11.66 21.02 8.37
N THR A 391 12.13 20.85 7.14
CA THR A 391 13.58 20.93 6.84
C THR A 391 14.12 22.35 6.96
N PHE A 392 13.34 23.37 6.59
CA PHE A 392 13.69 24.77 6.83
C PHE A 392 13.65 25.11 8.31
N SER A 393 12.64 24.67 9.07
CA SER A 393 12.62 24.85 10.53
C SER A 393 13.83 24.24 11.21
N ILE A 394 14.22 23.01 10.84
CA ILE A 394 15.44 22.37 11.39
C ILE A 394 16.69 23.17 11.03
N LYS A 395 16.80 23.65 9.78
CA LYS A 395 17.93 24.47 9.34
C LYS A 395 18.09 25.74 10.18
N ASP A 396 16.97 26.39 10.51
CA ASP A 396 16.97 27.62 11.31
C ASP A 396 17.30 27.33 12.78
N LEU A 397 16.79 26.22 13.32
CA LEU A 397 16.92 25.87 14.73
C LEU A 397 18.26 25.23 15.11
N ILE A 398 18.89 24.48 14.22
CA ILE A 398 20.04 23.63 14.60
C ILE A 398 21.28 24.41 15.03
N ASN A 399 21.35 25.70 14.71
CA ASN A 399 22.45 26.57 15.13
C ASN A 399 22.21 27.18 16.52
N ASP A 400 21.02 26.99 17.11
CA ASP A 400 20.74 27.32 18.50
C ASP A 400 21.24 26.18 19.42
N PRO A 401 22.23 26.43 20.30
CA PRO A 401 22.75 25.42 21.22
C PRO A 401 21.71 24.84 22.19
N ALA A 402 20.63 25.58 22.49
CA ALA A 402 19.56 25.08 23.34
C ALA A 402 18.74 24.00 22.60
N PHE A 403 18.46 24.23 21.32
CA PHE A 403 17.78 23.27 20.47
C PHE A 403 18.66 22.05 20.16
N GLU A 404 19.94 22.26 19.82
CA GLU A 404 20.87 21.17 19.50
C GLU A 404 20.94 20.12 20.62
N LYS A 405 20.93 20.54 21.88
CA LYS A 405 20.92 19.64 23.06
C LYS A 405 19.66 18.77 23.15
N LYS A 406 18.54 19.25 22.62
CA LYS A 406 17.23 18.57 22.63
C LYS A 406 16.94 17.82 21.34
N ALA A 407 17.76 18.00 20.30
CA ALA A 407 17.57 17.39 18.99
C ALA A 407 17.50 15.85 19.01
N ALA A 408 18.07 15.21 20.05
CA ALA A 408 18.01 13.76 20.25
C ALA A 408 16.65 13.25 20.78
N ILE A 409 15.81 14.12 21.35
CA ILE A 409 14.42 13.81 21.75
C ILE A 409 13.55 13.60 20.50
N ILE A 410 13.90 14.27 19.40
CA ILE A 410 13.33 13.95 18.09
C ILE A 410 13.85 12.55 17.73
N HIS A 411 12.97 11.56 17.84
CA HIS A 411 13.32 10.17 17.76
C HIS A 411 13.31 9.70 16.30
N GLN A 412 12.17 9.81 15.63
CA GLN A 412 12.01 9.40 14.23
C GLN A 412 11.55 10.57 13.38
N ILE A 413 12.24 10.82 12.27
CA ILE A 413 11.80 11.77 11.26
C ILE A 413 11.49 11.03 9.96
N VAL A 414 10.27 11.19 9.46
CA VAL A 414 9.83 10.61 8.20
C VAL A 414 9.55 11.72 7.21
N LEU A 415 10.29 11.74 6.09
CA LEU A 415 9.95 12.54 4.92
C LEU A 415 9.18 11.64 3.94
N ALA A 416 7.87 11.83 3.87
CA ALA A 416 6.98 11.06 3.02
C ALA A 416 6.77 11.77 1.69
N ALA A 417 7.25 11.17 0.59
CA ALA A 417 7.13 11.73 -0.76
C ALA A 417 7.55 13.22 -0.86
N PRO A 418 8.70 13.63 -0.30
CA PRO A 418 9.03 15.04 -0.13
C PRO A 418 9.12 15.79 -1.45
N ASP A 419 8.38 16.90 -1.53
CA ASP A 419 8.52 17.86 -2.60
C ASP A 419 9.64 18.86 -2.26
N ILE A 420 10.88 18.39 -2.28
CA ILE A 420 12.10 19.22 -2.13
C ILE A 420 13.02 18.95 -3.32
N ASP A 421 13.70 19.97 -3.84
CA ASP A 421 14.71 19.81 -4.89
C ASP A 421 15.91 19.07 -4.32
N GLN A 422 16.43 18.05 -5.03
CA GLN A 422 17.51 17.21 -4.47
C GLN A 422 18.79 17.98 -4.22
N ASP A 423 19.17 18.91 -5.10
CA ASP A 423 20.38 19.74 -4.91
C ASP A 423 20.19 20.69 -3.73
N THR A 424 19.02 21.32 -3.63
CA THR A 424 18.66 22.15 -2.48
C THR A 424 18.72 21.37 -1.18
N PHE A 425 18.14 20.15 -1.15
CA PHE A 425 18.21 19.30 0.02
C PHE A 425 19.66 18.96 0.36
N LYS A 426 20.41 18.40 -0.58
CA LYS A 426 21.80 17.95 -0.39
C LYS A 426 22.71 19.07 0.09
N HIS A 427 22.63 20.25 -0.52
CA HIS A 427 23.59 21.33 -0.28
C HIS A 427 23.15 22.31 0.81
N SER A 428 21.84 22.50 1.02
CA SER A 428 21.33 23.56 1.90
C SER A 428 20.62 23.06 3.15
N LEU A 429 20.09 21.83 3.15
CA LEU A 429 19.22 21.33 4.22
C LEU A 429 19.81 20.10 4.94
N LEU A 430 20.40 19.17 4.19
CA LEU A 430 20.98 17.93 4.71
C LEU A 430 22.03 18.16 5.82
N PRO A 431 22.96 19.14 5.71
CA PRO A 431 23.95 19.37 6.78
C PRO A 431 23.34 19.75 8.14
N ALA A 432 22.15 20.36 8.15
CA ALA A 432 21.38 20.63 9.35
C ALA A 432 20.55 19.41 9.77
N PHE A 433 19.89 18.79 8.79
CA PHE A 433 19.01 17.64 8.98
C PHE A 433 19.74 16.42 9.59
N GLU A 434 21.00 16.19 9.22
CA GLU A 434 21.84 15.11 9.76
C GLU A 434 22.17 15.25 11.26
N LYS A 435 21.92 16.42 11.85
CA LYS A 435 22.17 16.69 13.28
C LYS A 435 20.93 16.49 14.16
N VAL A 436 19.77 16.20 13.55
CA VAL A 436 18.50 16.02 14.24
C VAL A 436 17.96 14.63 13.96
N GLY A 437 17.18 14.09 14.90
CA GLY A 437 16.60 12.77 14.73
C GLY A 437 17.56 11.66 15.16
N ARG A 438 17.08 10.70 15.93
CA ARG A 438 17.81 9.43 16.12
C ARG A 438 17.84 8.63 14.83
N ALA A 439 16.75 8.63 14.07
CA ALA A 439 16.66 8.05 12.74
C ALA A 439 15.84 8.93 11.79
N ARG A 440 16.20 8.88 10.51
CA ARG A 440 15.65 9.72 9.44
C ARG A 440 15.33 8.81 8.26
N THR A 441 14.06 8.70 7.93
CA THR A 441 13.56 7.85 6.85
C THR A 441 12.99 8.70 5.73
N LEU A 442 13.45 8.47 4.52
CA LEU A 442 12.96 9.11 3.29
C LEU A 442 12.14 8.09 2.50
N TYR A 443 10.83 8.25 2.41
CA TYR A 443 10.01 7.44 1.49
C TYR A 443 9.92 8.09 0.12
N THR A 444 10.25 7.30 -0.89
CA THR A 444 10.23 7.68 -2.31
C THR A 444 9.39 6.68 -3.11
N SER A 445 8.85 7.11 -4.24
CA SER A 445 8.16 6.21 -5.16
C SER A 445 8.33 6.69 -6.61
N ASP A 446 8.45 5.74 -7.54
CA ASP A 446 8.42 6.02 -8.98
C ASP A 446 6.99 6.17 -9.53
N GLN A 447 5.99 5.75 -8.73
CA GLN A 447 4.57 5.86 -9.07
C GLN A 447 3.96 7.21 -8.69
N ASP A 448 4.70 8.06 -7.98
CA ASP A 448 4.23 9.37 -7.53
C ASP A 448 4.18 10.39 -8.69
N LYS A 449 3.03 10.40 -9.37
CA LYS A 449 2.76 11.31 -10.49
C LYS A 449 2.68 12.78 -10.08
N ALA A 450 2.38 13.11 -8.82
CA ALA A 450 2.24 14.50 -8.37
C ALA A 450 3.57 15.27 -8.40
N LEU A 451 4.69 14.57 -8.20
CA LEU A 451 6.02 15.14 -8.39
C LEU A 451 6.34 15.38 -9.89
N GLY A 452 5.76 14.56 -10.79
CA GLY A 452 5.96 14.63 -12.25
C GLY A 452 5.10 15.67 -12.99
N TYR A 453 3.96 16.12 -12.45
CA TYR A 453 3.09 17.15 -13.07
C TYR A 453 3.74 18.53 -13.25
N SER A 454 5.02 18.64 -12.93
CA SER A 454 5.73 19.89 -12.77
C SER A 454 7.03 20.01 -13.55
N ASP A 455 7.41 18.97 -14.30
CA ASP A 455 8.66 18.93 -15.04
C ASP A 455 8.79 20.11 -16.02
N ASN A 456 7.67 20.59 -16.58
CA ASN A 456 7.63 21.77 -17.46
C ASN A 456 7.83 23.12 -16.72
N PHE A 457 7.50 23.21 -15.43
CA PHE A 457 7.66 24.45 -14.63
C PHE A 457 8.97 24.49 -13.84
N ARG A 458 9.60 23.34 -13.60
CA ARG A 458 10.73 23.17 -12.67
C ARG A 458 12.08 22.88 -13.35
N GLY A 459 12.12 22.98 -14.68
CA GLY A 459 13.35 22.80 -15.46
C GLY A 459 13.94 21.39 -15.38
N GLY A 460 13.11 20.36 -15.12
CA GLY A 460 13.52 18.96 -15.08
C GLY A 460 14.40 18.55 -13.88
N ARG A 461 14.42 19.33 -12.80
CA ARG A 461 15.22 18.98 -11.61
C ARG A 461 14.55 17.90 -10.76
N PRO A 462 15.28 16.86 -10.33
CA PRO A 462 14.70 15.76 -9.58
C PRO A 462 14.26 16.19 -8.17
N ARG A 463 13.13 15.63 -7.73
CA ARG A 463 12.57 15.83 -6.38
C ARG A 463 13.04 14.73 -5.44
N LEU A 464 13.16 15.07 -4.16
CA LEU A 464 13.64 14.16 -3.14
C LEU A 464 12.73 12.93 -2.99
N GLY A 465 11.42 13.08 -3.21
CA GLY A 465 10.45 11.97 -3.20
C GLY A 465 10.42 11.09 -4.45
N GLN A 466 11.16 11.43 -5.52
CA GLN A 466 11.19 10.64 -6.76
C GLN A 466 12.16 9.46 -6.63
N ALA A 467 11.68 8.25 -6.94
CA ALA A 467 12.51 7.05 -6.96
C ALA A 467 13.09 6.73 -8.36
N GLY A 468 13.41 5.46 -8.64
CA GLY A 468 13.97 5.03 -9.92
C GLY A 468 15.35 5.61 -10.21
N LYS A 469 15.58 6.13 -11.43
CA LYS A 469 16.89 6.68 -11.83
C LYS A 469 17.33 7.85 -10.94
N SER A 470 16.37 8.62 -10.44
CA SER A 470 16.61 9.81 -9.63
C SER A 470 16.61 9.53 -8.12
N ILE A 471 16.51 8.28 -7.65
CA ILE A 471 16.42 8.01 -6.21
C ILE A 471 17.61 8.61 -5.43
N PHE A 472 17.30 9.42 -4.42
CA PHE A 472 18.31 10.07 -3.58
C PHE A 472 18.78 9.15 -2.47
N VAL A 473 20.09 8.97 -2.31
CA VAL A 473 20.69 8.10 -1.29
C VAL A 473 21.88 8.82 -0.70
N ASP A 474 21.91 8.96 0.62
CA ASP A 474 23.01 9.60 1.36
C ASP A 474 23.26 8.88 2.69
N LYS A 475 24.41 9.13 3.32
CA LYS A 475 24.79 8.50 4.58
C LYS A 475 23.94 9.08 5.72
N GLY A 476 23.43 8.21 6.58
CA GLY A 476 22.63 8.64 7.73
C GLY A 476 21.18 9.01 7.39
N LEU A 477 20.74 8.73 6.16
CA LEU A 477 19.37 8.81 5.70
C LEU A 477 18.92 7.44 5.19
N ASP A 478 17.87 6.89 5.79
CA ASP A 478 17.27 5.64 5.36
C ASP A 478 16.31 5.90 4.20
N THR A 479 16.82 5.85 2.97
CA THR A 479 15.97 5.95 1.79
C THR A 479 15.21 4.65 1.56
N VAL A 480 13.89 4.72 1.65
CA VAL A 480 12.95 3.63 1.39
C VAL A 480 12.21 3.90 0.07
N GLU A 481 12.37 2.99 -0.90
CA GLU A 481 11.66 2.96 -2.16
C GLU A 481 10.38 2.11 -2.03
N ALA A 482 9.23 2.77 -2.15
CA ALA A 482 7.89 2.19 -2.07
C ALA A 482 7.25 1.97 -3.46
N SER A 483 8.06 1.97 -4.52
CA SER A 483 7.61 1.78 -5.92
C SER A 483 6.84 0.47 -6.15
N ASN A 484 7.12 -0.57 -5.35
CA ASN A 484 6.43 -1.87 -5.42
C ASN A 484 5.12 -1.93 -4.61
N VAL A 485 4.76 -0.84 -3.92
CA VAL A 485 3.56 -0.77 -3.06
C VAL A 485 2.46 -0.05 -3.84
N GLU A 486 1.51 -0.81 -4.35
CA GLU A 486 0.52 -0.39 -5.36
C GLU A 486 -0.68 0.43 -4.81
N ALA A 487 -0.49 1.65 -4.30
CA ALA A 487 -1.58 2.46 -3.71
C ALA A 487 -2.86 2.58 -4.58
N THR A 488 -4.03 2.42 -3.96
CA THR A 488 -5.37 2.43 -4.59
C THR A 488 -5.90 3.84 -4.85
N GLY A 489 -5.32 4.87 -4.22
CA GLY A 489 -5.78 6.26 -4.24
C GLY A 489 -4.91 7.25 -5.03
N ASN A 490 -4.93 8.52 -4.62
CA ASN A 490 -4.12 9.57 -5.24
C ASN A 490 -2.65 9.26 -4.94
N ARG A 491 -1.91 8.80 -5.96
CA ARG A 491 -0.54 8.23 -5.89
C ARG A 491 0.53 9.07 -5.19
N HIS A 492 0.19 10.24 -4.67
CA HIS A 492 1.01 11.11 -3.85
C HIS A 492 0.84 10.90 -2.34
N SER A 493 -0.32 10.39 -1.90
CA SER A 493 -0.64 10.09 -0.50
C SER A 493 -0.41 8.60 -0.14
N TYR A 494 0.22 7.85 -1.06
CA TYR A 494 0.45 6.39 -0.98
C TYR A 494 1.02 5.92 0.37
N MET A 495 1.82 6.77 1.03
CA MET A 495 2.44 6.48 2.33
C MET A 495 1.41 6.10 3.41
N PHE A 496 0.21 6.66 3.34
CA PHE A 496 -0.82 6.48 4.36
C PHE A 496 -1.97 5.57 3.92
N GLU A 497 -1.91 5.02 2.70
CA GLU A 497 -3.05 4.34 2.04
C GLU A 497 -2.91 2.81 2.00
N THR A 498 -1.81 2.26 2.53
CA THR A 498 -1.52 0.83 2.34
C THR A 498 -1.07 0.18 3.63
N LYS A 499 -1.50 -1.07 3.85
CA LYS A 499 -1.16 -1.82 5.05
C LYS A 499 0.34 -2.05 5.20
N ASP A 500 1.07 -2.22 4.10
CA ASP A 500 2.51 -2.45 4.14
C ASP A 500 3.27 -1.21 4.63
N LEU A 501 2.91 -0.02 4.12
CA LEU A 501 3.54 1.23 4.55
C LEU A 501 3.14 1.62 5.98
N LEU A 502 1.87 1.43 6.35
CA LEU A 502 1.42 1.66 7.72
C LEU A 502 2.06 0.68 8.71
N MET A 503 2.23 -0.59 8.32
CA MET A 503 2.99 -1.56 9.12
C MET A 503 4.45 -1.13 9.27
N ASP A 504 5.07 -0.63 8.20
CA ASP A 504 6.46 -0.17 8.24
C ASP A 504 6.63 1.06 9.17
N LEU A 505 5.69 2.00 9.15
CA LEU A 505 5.63 3.10 10.12
C LEU A 505 5.39 2.60 11.54
N PHE A 506 4.51 1.62 11.73
CA PHE A 506 4.27 1.02 13.03
C PHE A 506 5.56 0.42 13.59
N LEU A 507 6.29 -0.38 12.80
CA LEU A 507 7.58 -0.95 13.19
C LEU A 507 8.63 0.13 13.49
N LEU A 508 8.62 1.22 12.72
CA LEU A 508 9.53 2.36 12.92
C LEU A 508 9.26 3.11 14.22
N PHE A 509 8.00 3.43 14.53
CA PHE A 509 7.65 4.25 15.69
C PHE A 509 7.49 3.45 16.97
N SER A 510 6.87 2.27 16.92
CA SER A 510 6.61 1.47 18.13
C SER A 510 7.81 0.66 18.60
N GLN A 511 8.72 0.31 17.69
CA GLN A 511 9.84 -0.60 17.98
C GLN A 511 11.21 0.00 17.62
N GLY A 512 11.26 1.17 16.99
CA GLY A 512 12.51 1.84 16.64
C GLY A 512 13.39 1.02 15.69
N LEU A 513 12.79 0.13 14.89
CA LEU A 513 13.53 -0.83 14.08
C LEU A 513 14.28 -0.15 12.93
N ASN A 514 15.55 -0.48 12.78
CA ASN A 514 16.32 -0.08 11.61
C ASN A 514 15.75 -0.74 10.34
N PRO A 515 15.97 -0.16 9.15
CA PRO A 515 15.46 -0.74 7.91
C PRO A 515 15.81 -2.22 7.68
N GLU A 516 17.00 -2.69 8.11
CA GLU A 516 17.41 -4.10 8.05
C GLU A 516 16.47 -5.05 8.82
N GLN A 517 15.87 -4.55 9.91
CA GLN A 517 15.01 -5.30 10.81
C GLN A 517 13.53 -5.19 10.42
N ARG A 518 13.23 -4.34 9.42
CA ARG A 518 11.91 -4.17 8.84
C ARG A 518 11.80 -5.07 7.60
N ARG A 519 10.59 -5.19 7.03
CA ARG A 519 10.31 -6.05 5.86
C ARG A 519 10.82 -5.44 4.54
N LEU A 520 12.07 -4.97 4.54
CA LEU A 520 12.68 -4.21 3.46
C LEU A 520 13.91 -4.92 2.91
N LYS A 521 14.15 -4.78 1.60
CA LYS A 521 15.31 -5.36 0.92
C LYS A 521 16.35 -4.29 0.64
N GLY A 522 17.56 -4.44 1.17
CA GLY A 522 18.68 -3.55 0.85
C GLY A 522 19.14 -3.70 -0.59
N ILE A 523 19.20 -2.59 -1.33
CA ILE A 523 19.68 -2.50 -2.71
C ILE A 523 20.92 -1.59 -2.76
N PRO A 524 22.08 -2.07 -3.25
CA PRO A 524 23.29 -1.25 -3.32
C PRO A 524 23.17 -0.16 -4.38
N LYS A 525 23.64 1.06 -4.06
CA LYS A 525 23.74 2.19 -4.98
C LYS A 525 24.96 3.05 -4.61
N ASN A 526 25.92 3.20 -5.53
CA ASN A 526 27.11 4.06 -5.38
C ASN A 526 27.89 3.88 -4.06
N GLY A 527 28.06 2.63 -3.60
CA GLY A 527 28.76 2.33 -2.34
C GLY A 527 27.90 2.53 -1.08
N LEU A 528 26.66 3.00 -1.23
CA LEU A 528 25.63 3.05 -0.21
C LEU A 528 24.55 1.99 -0.48
N ARG A 529 23.47 2.01 0.30
CA ARG A 529 22.28 1.19 0.09
C ARG A 529 21.04 2.04 0.24
N TYR A 530 19.99 1.68 -0.49
CA TYR A 530 18.62 2.08 -0.20
C TYR A 530 17.77 0.84 0.07
N TRP A 531 16.56 1.03 0.57
CA TRP A 531 15.68 -0.03 1.04
C TRP A 531 14.47 -0.14 0.13
N LEU A 532 14.19 -1.31 -0.41
CA LEU A 532 13.10 -1.53 -1.34
C LEU A 532 12.01 -2.37 -0.68
N PHE A 533 10.75 -1.94 -0.77
CA PHE A 533 9.63 -2.82 -0.45
C PHE A 533 9.61 -3.99 -1.44
N PRO A 534 9.62 -5.26 -0.97
CA PRO A 534 9.57 -6.41 -1.86
C PRO A 534 8.22 -6.48 -2.61
N LYS A 535 8.22 -7.18 -3.76
CA LYS A 535 7.02 -7.42 -4.58
C LYS A 535 6.18 -8.58 -4.04
#